data_AF-A0A937V8U1-F1
#
_entry.id   AF-A0A937V8U1-F1
#
_cell.length_a   1.000
_cell.length_b   1.000
_cell.length_c   1.000
_cell.angle_alpha   90.00
_cell.angle_beta   90.00
_cell.angle_gamma   90.00
#
_symmetry.space_group_name_H-M   'P 1'
#
loop_
_entity.id
_entity.type
_entity.pdbx_description
1 polymer ?
#
loop_
_entity_poly.entity_id
_entity_poly.type
_entity_poly.pdbx_seq_one_letter_code
_entity_poly.pdbx_strand_id
1 'polypeptide(L)'
;MRRQRHAGHGVRERVRRRYRSAAQDVLTDYQVPAKVTVDVEQARPQQDDQRKERHEDDIRQAWQEPCLQPAPGGRVGVLDARRHDTPCALRRVSRPLILSYAGPRATSPRGVIGRVYNPGERRTDFQLKELAVAPVAIVTDSVVSIPEQLLTSLKIRWVAYYIHRGGEVLRDLLTIQRDEFFRWLPTAKELPTTASPGPGDYLQVYQQLAQQGVHEIASIHMTASGSGAYQAAKNAQSIAAEQMPDVRIEVIDTQNVSMCHGWMAIEAARAALAGKPLEEVVSVVRRLMPVTRMIQTADTLKYLYMGGRIGAAKRLVGALLDIRPLIGMENGVIVALGVARSRLRAYQAIANHVEKAVGRAGRVKIAYVHAAAREEAEKLKEMIESRVQAIESLIAELSPALGVHSGPGTAGVCFYPVTD
;
A
#
# COMPACT_ATOMS: atom_id res chain seq x y z
N MET A 1 0.00 -48.58 5.53
CA MET A 1 0.40 -47.15 5.46
C MET A 1 1.26 -46.82 4.23
N ARG A 2 0.77 -47.04 3.01
CA ARG A 2 1.40 -46.59 1.76
C ARG A 2 0.31 -46.35 0.73
N ARG A 3 -0.22 -45.12 0.68
CA ARG A 3 -1.01 -44.54 -0.44
C ARG A 3 -1.51 -43.16 -0.01
N GLN A 4 -0.65 -42.14 -0.07
CA GLN A 4 -1.07 -40.72 -0.07
C GLN A 4 0.04 -39.70 -0.46
N ARG A 5 1.14 -40.13 -1.10
CA ARG A 5 2.26 -39.22 -1.50
C ARG A 5 2.46 -39.04 -3.01
N HIS A 6 1.44 -39.27 -3.84
CA HIS A 6 1.58 -39.13 -5.31
C HIS A 6 0.61 -38.16 -6.00
N ALA A 7 -0.27 -37.47 -5.27
CA ALA A 7 -1.18 -36.50 -5.89
C ALA A 7 -0.57 -35.09 -6.10
N GLY A 8 0.48 -34.72 -5.35
CA GLY A 8 1.04 -33.36 -5.38
C GLY A 8 2.11 -33.07 -6.44
N HIS A 9 2.78 -34.08 -6.99
CA HIS A 9 3.85 -33.90 -7.97
C HIS A 9 3.32 -33.66 -9.40
N GLY A 10 2.28 -34.37 -9.80
CA GLY A 10 1.72 -34.27 -11.16
C GLY A 10 0.98 -32.96 -11.47
N VAL A 11 0.62 -32.16 -10.46
CA VAL A 11 -0.01 -30.84 -10.65
C VAL A 11 1.06 -29.75 -10.84
N ARG A 12 2.14 -29.78 -10.05
CA ARG A 12 3.27 -28.84 -10.16
C ARG A 12 4.02 -28.96 -11.50
N GLU A 13 4.11 -30.16 -12.04
CA GLU A 13 4.77 -30.42 -13.33
C GLU A 13 3.93 -29.98 -14.54
N ARG A 14 2.60 -30.12 -14.45
CA ARG A 14 1.64 -29.62 -15.46
C ARG A 14 1.59 -28.09 -15.52
N VAL A 15 1.65 -27.43 -14.37
CA VAL A 15 1.73 -25.96 -14.29
C VAL A 15 3.07 -25.46 -14.89
N ARG A 16 4.20 -26.10 -14.57
CA ARG A 16 5.52 -25.77 -15.17
C ARG A 16 5.56 -25.95 -16.70
N ARG A 17 4.93 -26.99 -17.25
CA ARG A 17 4.84 -27.18 -18.71
C ARG A 17 3.99 -26.11 -19.39
N ARG A 18 2.88 -25.68 -18.79
CA ARG A 18 2.05 -24.58 -19.31
C ARG A 18 2.78 -23.23 -19.34
N TYR A 19 3.61 -22.95 -18.34
CA TYR A 19 4.41 -21.71 -18.30
C TYR A 19 5.55 -21.67 -19.34
N ARG A 20 6.13 -22.82 -19.71
CA ARG A 20 7.12 -22.85 -20.82
C ARG A 20 6.47 -22.61 -22.18
N SER A 21 5.32 -23.23 -22.45
CA SER A 21 4.60 -23.07 -23.72
C SER A 21 4.15 -21.62 -23.94
N ALA A 22 3.49 -21.01 -22.94
CA ALA A 22 2.98 -19.65 -23.06
C ALA A 22 4.07 -18.57 -23.14
N ALA A 23 5.28 -18.84 -22.62
CA ALA A 23 6.42 -17.93 -22.76
C ALA A 23 7.06 -17.98 -24.16
N GLN A 24 6.88 -19.09 -24.87
CA GLN A 24 7.37 -19.27 -26.24
C GLN A 24 6.41 -18.66 -27.26
N ASP A 25 5.10 -18.78 -27.03
CA ASP A 25 4.07 -18.27 -27.94
C ASP A 25 3.98 -16.73 -27.96
N VAL A 26 4.33 -16.05 -26.87
CA VAL A 26 4.30 -14.56 -26.77
C VAL A 26 5.51 -13.90 -27.46
N LEU A 27 6.59 -14.64 -27.75
CA LEU A 27 7.77 -14.11 -28.43
C LEU A 27 7.73 -14.25 -29.96
N THR A 28 6.79 -15.02 -30.50
CA THR A 28 6.66 -15.26 -31.95
C THR A 28 5.80 -14.23 -32.70
N ASP A 29 5.01 -13.41 -32.01
CA ASP A 29 4.03 -12.49 -32.64
C ASP A 29 4.45 -11.01 -32.70
N TYR A 30 5.73 -10.68 -32.45
CA TYR A 30 6.23 -9.32 -32.63
C TYR A 30 7.42 -9.29 -33.59
N GLN A 31 7.13 -9.13 -34.88
CA GLN A 31 8.14 -8.72 -35.86
C GLN A 31 8.51 -7.25 -35.62
N VAL A 32 9.77 -7.02 -35.26
CA VAL A 32 10.39 -5.69 -35.19
C VAL A 32 10.82 -5.27 -36.60
N PRO A 33 10.41 -4.11 -37.13
CA PRO A 33 10.94 -3.64 -38.41
C PRO A 33 12.41 -3.22 -38.30
N ALA A 34 13.20 -3.56 -39.32
CA ALA A 34 14.64 -3.44 -39.35
C ALA A 34 15.15 -2.01 -39.63
N LYS A 35 16.19 -1.65 -38.87
CA LYS A 35 17.33 -0.73 -39.13
C LYS A 35 17.08 0.73 -39.57
N VAL A 36 17.56 1.65 -38.73
CA VAL A 36 18.50 2.71 -39.15
C VAL A 36 19.73 2.62 -38.24
N THR A 37 20.87 2.26 -38.84
CA THR A 37 22.20 2.25 -38.20
C THR A 37 22.78 3.66 -38.27
N VAL A 38 23.23 4.19 -37.13
CA VAL A 38 24.14 5.33 -37.09
C VAL A 38 25.35 4.89 -36.27
N ASP A 39 26.51 4.86 -36.93
CA ASP A 39 27.80 4.58 -36.30
C ASP A 39 28.13 5.65 -35.25
N VAL A 40 28.55 5.22 -34.07
CA VAL A 40 29.22 6.09 -33.11
C VAL A 40 30.49 5.39 -32.63
N GLU A 41 31.58 5.90 -33.16
CA GLU A 41 32.96 5.56 -32.85
C GLU A 41 33.35 6.09 -31.45
N GLN A 42 34.36 5.45 -30.86
CA GLN A 42 34.78 5.60 -29.47
C GLN A 42 35.35 7.00 -29.15
N ALA A 43 34.98 7.56 -28.00
CA ALA A 43 35.78 8.59 -27.31
C ALA A 43 35.63 8.48 -25.78
N ARG A 44 36.79 8.53 -25.09
CA ARG A 44 36.99 8.49 -23.63
C ARG A 44 36.68 9.87 -22.98
N PRO A 45 36.56 9.94 -21.63
CA PRO A 45 35.88 11.04 -20.96
C PRO A 45 36.81 12.20 -20.57
N GLN A 46 36.34 13.43 -20.72
CA GLN A 46 36.84 14.62 -20.03
C GLN A 46 35.69 15.51 -19.58
N GLN A 47 35.95 16.20 -18.46
CA GLN A 47 35.07 17.05 -17.66
C GLN A 47 34.38 18.16 -18.46
N ASP A 48 33.14 18.53 -18.08
CA ASP A 48 32.72 19.93 -18.07
C ASP A 48 31.41 20.15 -17.27
N ASP A 49 31.60 20.66 -16.05
CA ASP A 49 30.62 21.35 -15.22
C ASP A 49 30.48 22.77 -15.79
N GLN A 50 29.43 23.05 -16.57
CA GLN A 50 28.89 24.41 -16.86
C GLN A 50 27.77 24.46 -17.92
N ARG A 51 27.22 23.31 -18.36
CA ARG A 51 26.18 23.26 -19.42
C ARG A 51 24.79 22.81 -18.94
N LYS A 52 24.45 23.02 -17.66
CA LYS A 52 23.13 22.70 -17.09
C LYS A 52 22.22 23.91 -16.83
N GLU A 53 22.73 25.14 -16.89
CA GLU A 53 21.92 26.36 -16.64
C GLU A 53 21.36 27.03 -17.90
N ARG A 54 21.44 26.39 -19.08
CA ARG A 54 20.91 26.95 -20.34
C ARG A 54 19.77 26.15 -20.97
N HIS A 55 19.21 25.18 -20.24
CA HIS A 55 18.09 24.36 -20.73
C HIS A 55 16.79 24.53 -19.91
N GLU A 56 16.82 25.34 -18.84
CA GLU A 56 15.64 25.65 -18.02
C GLU A 56 14.93 26.95 -18.44
N ASP A 57 15.56 27.81 -19.25
CA ASP A 57 14.96 29.05 -19.74
C ASP A 57 14.11 28.87 -21.01
N ASP A 58 14.42 27.89 -21.86
CA ASP A 58 13.65 27.60 -23.09
C ASP A 58 12.29 26.91 -22.83
N ILE A 59 12.08 26.34 -21.63
CA ILE A 59 10.81 25.70 -21.25
C ILE A 59 9.85 26.69 -20.58
N ARG A 60 10.33 27.88 -20.16
CA ARG A 60 9.51 28.92 -19.53
C ARG A 60 8.88 29.93 -20.50
N GLN A 61 9.24 29.91 -21.79
CA GLN A 61 8.73 30.87 -22.79
C GLN A 61 7.54 30.38 -23.64
N ALA A 62 7.00 29.17 -23.41
CA ALA A 62 5.98 28.59 -24.31
C ALA A 62 4.51 28.75 -23.86
N TRP A 63 4.19 29.40 -22.73
CA TRP A 63 2.79 29.58 -22.30
C TRP A 63 2.54 30.93 -21.62
N GLN A 64 2.54 32.02 -22.39
CA GLN A 64 1.87 33.28 -22.03
C GLN A 64 1.16 33.91 -23.25
N GLU A 65 -0.18 33.78 -23.23
CA GLU A 65 -1.23 34.69 -23.77
C GLU A 65 -1.50 34.82 -25.30
N PRO A 66 -2.67 35.35 -25.77
CA PRO A 66 -3.99 35.57 -25.11
C PRO A 66 -5.24 35.12 -25.92
N CYS A 67 -6.41 35.22 -25.26
CA CYS A 67 -7.78 35.15 -25.77
C CYS A 67 -8.05 35.85 -27.12
N LEU A 68 -8.82 35.21 -28.00
CA LEU A 68 -9.59 35.86 -29.09
C LEU A 68 -10.90 35.09 -29.37
N GLN A 69 -12.02 35.79 -29.22
CA GLN A 69 -13.37 35.55 -29.78
C GLN A 69 -13.90 36.94 -30.23
N PRO A 70 -15.00 37.11 -31.00
CA PRO A 70 -16.02 36.15 -31.53
C PRO A 70 -16.22 36.30 -33.08
N ALA A 71 -17.08 35.57 -33.82
CA ALA A 71 -18.56 35.63 -33.92
C ALA A 71 -19.02 34.83 -35.20
N PRO A 72 -20.28 34.90 -35.72
CA PRO A 72 -21.51 34.26 -35.23
C PRO A 72 -22.30 33.48 -36.32
N GLY A 73 -23.36 32.75 -35.91
CA GLY A 73 -24.57 32.56 -36.75
C GLY A 73 -25.12 31.13 -36.93
N GLY A 74 -26.38 30.91 -36.50
CA GLY A 74 -27.21 29.83 -37.08
C GLY A 74 -28.26 29.12 -36.21
N ARG A 75 -29.35 29.84 -35.84
CA ARG A 75 -30.79 29.45 -35.73
C ARG A 75 -31.23 28.26 -34.83
N VAL A 76 -32.02 28.52 -33.77
CA VAL A 76 -33.53 28.53 -33.63
C VAL A 76 -34.09 27.11 -33.39
N GLY A 77 -34.97 26.81 -32.41
CA GLY A 77 -35.67 27.63 -31.43
C GLY A 77 -36.56 26.82 -30.44
N VAL A 78 -36.96 27.51 -29.38
CA VAL A 78 -38.27 27.61 -28.68
C VAL A 78 -39.15 26.35 -28.47
N LEU A 79 -39.40 25.98 -27.20
CA LEU A 79 -40.75 25.99 -26.57
C LEU A 79 -40.72 25.62 -25.07
N ASP A 80 -41.36 26.48 -24.28
CA ASP A 80 -41.70 26.38 -22.85
C ASP A 80 -43.17 25.94 -22.71
N ALA A 81 -43.49 25.10 -21.72
CA ALA A 81 -44.81 25.07 -21.09
C ALA A 81 -44.85 24.31 -19.73
N ARG A 82 -44.88 25.08 -18.64
CA ARG A 82 -45.86 25.09 -17.52
C ARG A 82 -46.35 23.79 -16.82
N ARG A 83 -46.11 23.77 -15.49
CA ARG A 83 -47.00 23.58 -14.31
C ARG A 83 -48.26 22.68 -14.36
N HIS A 84 -48.38 21.78 -13.37
CA HIS A 84 -49.51 21.62 -12.39
C HIS A 84 -49.13 20.50 -11.37
N ASP A 85 -48.95 20.80 -10.08
CA ASP A 85 -49.91 20.70 -8.95
C ASP A 85 -50.12 19.29 -8.34
N THR A 86 -49.74 19.22 -7.05
CA THR A 86 -49.98 18.28 -5.92
C THR A 86 -51.49 18.01 -5.59
N PRO A 87 -51.95 17.26 -4.52
CA PRO A 87 -51.27 16.60 -3.37
C PRO A 87 -51.84 15.23 -2.84
N CYS A 88 -51.18 14.71 -1.78
CA CYS A 88 -51.70 14.03 -0.56
C CYS A 88 -52.43 12.66 -0.60
N ALA A 89 -51.91 11.69 0.19
CA ALA A 89 -52.68 11.02 1.26
C ALA A 89 -51.80 10.23 2.25
N LEU A 90 -52.12 10.41 3.53
CA LEU A 90 -51.60 9.77 4.74
C LEU A 90 -51.94 8.27 4.84
N ARG A 91 -51.11 7.50 5.57
CA ARG A 91 -51.59 6.54 6.59
C ARG A 91 -50.50 6.17 7.61
N ARG A 92 -50.78 6.49 8.88
CA ARG A 92 -50.15 5.95 10.11
C ARG A 92 -50.66 4.53 10.38
N VAL A 93 -49.81 3.63 10.87
CA VAL A 93 -50.12 2.60 11.90
C VAL A 93 -48.79 2.21 12.61
N SER A 94 -48.51 2.71 13.81
CA SER A 94 -48.61 2.00 15.13
C SER A 94 -47.62 0.83 15.35
N ARG A 95 -46.60 1.06 16.20
CA ARG A 95 -46.01 0.10 17.17
C ARG A 95 -46.65 0.40 18.55
N PRO A 96 -46.58 -0.43 19.62
CA PRO A 96 -45.62 -1.51 19.93
C PRO A 96 -46.23 -2.77 20.59
N LEU A 97 -45.42 -3.78 20.92
CA LEU A 97 -45.72 -4.69 22.05
C LEU A 97 -44.41 -5.25 22.65
N ILE A 98 -44.15 -4.82 23.88
CA ILE A 98 -43.15 -5.33 24.82
C ILE A 98 -43.87 -6.43 25.62
N LEU A 99 -43.30 -7.63 25.69
CA LEU A 99 -43.76 -8.70 26.56
C LEU A 99 -42.70 -8.91 27.65
N SER A 100 -42.96 -8.37 28.84
CA SER A 100 -42.30 -8.77 30.08
C SER A 100 -42.98 -10.02 30.61
N TYR A 101 -42.21 -11.05 30.96
CA TYR A 101 -42.69 -12.18 31.74
C TYR A 101 -41.91 -12.22 33.07
N ALA A 102 -42.64 -12.37 34.17
CA ALA A 102 -42.15 -12.43 35.54
C ALA A 102 -42.64 -13.70 36.25
N GLY A 103 -41.71 -14.40 36.93
CA GLY A 103 -41.94 -15.32 38.08
C GLY A 103 -42.35 -16.76 37.76
N PRO A 104 -42.03 -17.76 38.62
CA PRO A 104 -42.12 -17.64 40.09
C PRO A 104 -40.91 -18.14 40.92
N ARG A 105 -41.06 -17.94 42.24
CA ARG A 105 -40.13 -18.00 43.38
C ARG A 105 -39.70 -19.42 43.79
N ALA A 106 -38.50 -19.52 44.40
CA ALA A 106 -38.21 -20.46 45.49
C ALA A 106 -37.08 -19.96 46.42
N THR A 107 -37.48 -19.55 47.63
CA THR A 107 -36.90 -19.77 48.98
C THR A 107 -35.37 -19.82 49.22
N SER A 108 -34.90 -18.91 50.10
CA SER A 108 -33.62 -18.96 50.83
C SER A 108 -33.66 -20.00 51.99
N PRO A 109 -32.54 -20.31 52.70
CA PRO A 109 -32.12 -19.44 53.81
C PRO A 109 -30.61 -19.40 54.16
N ARG A 110 -30.30 -18.44 55.06
CA ARG A 110 -29.09 -18.24 55.92
C ARG A 110 -27.97 -17.45 55.22
N GLY A 111 -27.80 -16.16 55.49
CA GLY A 111 -27.48 -15.51 56.79
C GLY A 111 -26.07 -14.94 56.62
N VAL A 112 -25.75 -13.65 56.87
CA VAL A 112 -25.48 -13.11 58.19
C VAL A 112 -24.95 -11.66 57.99
N ILE A 113 -25.52 -10.73 58.77
CA ILE A 113 -25.01 -9.43 59.27
C ILE A 113 -24.80 -8.28 58.27
N GLY A 114 -25.55 -7.20 58.54
CA GLY A 114 -25.52 -5.94 57.82
C GLY A 114 -24.38 -5.00 58.21
N ARG A 115 -24.08 -4.11 57.28
CA ARG A 115 -23.60 -2.75 57.56
C ARG A 115 -24.54 -1.77 56.88
N VAL A 116 -25.03 -0.84 57.68
CA VAL A 116 -25.77 0.34 57.25
C VAL A 116 -24.85 1.14 56.31
N TYR A 117 -25.28 1.30 55.06
CA TYR A 117 -24.57 2.13 54.09
C TYR A 117 -25.04 3.58 54.24
N ASN A 118 -24.10 4.47 54.55
CA ASN A 118 -24.32 5.90 54.66
C ASN A 118 -24.28 6.50 53.24
N PRO A 119 -25.35 7.12 52.70
CA PRO A 119 -25.34 7.66 51.35
C PRO A 119 -24.77 9.08 51.39
N GLY A 120 -23.45 9.18 51.48
CA GLY A 120 -22.75 10.44 51.47
C GLY A 120 -21.28 10.20 51.17
N GLU A 121 -20.84 10.80 50.07
CA GLU A 121 -19.45 10.99 49.64
C GLU A 121 -18.91 10.08 48.51
N ARG A 122 -18.61 10.79 47.41
CA ARG A 122 -17.69 10.48 46.31
C ARG A 122 -18.17 9.53 45.22
N ARG A 123 -19.20 10.01 44.51
CA ARG A 123 -19.18 10.02 43.04
C ARG A 123 -18.15 11.05 42.56
N THR A 124 -16.95 10.61 42.18
CA THR A 124 -16.06 11.25 41.18
C THR A 124 -14.84 10.34 41.04
N ASP A 125 -14.43 10.07 39.80
CA ASP A 125 -13.20 9.36 39.36
C ASP A 125 -13.35 7.97 38.72
N PHE A 126 -14.58 7.51 38.48
CA PHE A 126 -14.84 6.79 37.23
C PHE A 126 -15.11 7.80 36.12
N GLN A 127 -14.13 8.69 35.88
CA GLN A 127 -14.03 9.33 34.58
C GLN A 127 -13.90 8.19 33.59
N LEU A 128 -14.88 8.13 32.70
CA LEU A 128 -14.78 7.47 31.42
C LEU A 128 -13.35 7.72 30.93
N LYS A 129 -12.54 6.66 30.85
CA LYS A 129 -11.49 6.61 29.83
C LYS A 129 -12.25 6.66 28.51
N GLU A 130 -12.67 7.86 28.14
CA GLU A 130 -12.80 8.28 26.76
C GLU A 130 -11.55 7.70 26.11
N LEU A 131 -11.75 6.72 25.23
CA LEU A 131 -10.67 6.04 24.55
C LEU A 131 -9.88 7.12 23.85
N ALA A 132 -8.81 7.62 24.48
CA ALA A 132 -8.10 8.79 24.03
C ALA A 132 -7.78 8.59 22.56
N VAL A 133 -8.42 9.41 21.74
CA VAL A 133 -8.10 9.52 20.32
C VAL A 133 -6.65 9.97 20.31
N ALA A 134 -5.78 9.26 19.58
CA ALA A 134 -4.40 9.71 19.46
C ALA A 134 -4.44 11.17 18.94
N PRO A 135 -3.65 12.09 19.50
CA PRO A 135 -3.70 13.49 19.10
C PRO A 135 -3.48 13.66 17.59
N VAL A 136 -2.68 12.76 17.01
CA VAL A 136 -2.44 12.65 15.57
C VAL A 136 -3.03 11.34 15.05
N ALA A 137 -3.84 11.38 13.99
CA ALA A 137 -4.26 10.19 13.27
C ALA A 137 -3.28 9.83 12.14
N ILE A 138 -3.09 8.54 11.91
CA ILE A 138 -2.29 8.03 10.79
C ILE A 138 -3.22 7.53 9.69
N VAL A 139 -3.04 8.06 8.48
CA VAL A 139 -3.70 7.61 7.25
C VAL A 139 -2.65 7.06 6.30
N THR A 140 -2.98 5.97 5.61
CA THR A 140 -2.14 5.36 4.59
C THR A 140 -3.02 4.78 3.47
N ASP A 141 -2.50 3.81 2.71
CA ASP A 141 -3.18 3.17 1.60
C ASP A 141 -2.96 1.65 1.59
N SER A 142 -3.76 0.92 0.82
CA SER A 142 -3.81 -0.55 0.88
C SER A 142 -2.52 -1.25 0.46
N VAL A 143 -1.62 -0.56 -0.25
CA VAL A 143 -0.34 -1.13 -0.68
C VAL A 143 0.72 -1.11 0.43
N VAL A 144 0.44 -0.50 1.59
CA VAL A 144 1.32 -0.48 2.77
C VAL A 144 1.68 -1.89 3.28
N SER A 145 0.82 -2.89 3.01
CA SER A 145 1.02 -4.32 3.31
C SER A 145 1.25 -4.66 4.79
N ILE A 146 0.91 -3.75 5.72
CA ILE A 146 0.93 -4.02 7.17
C ILE A 146 -0.08 -5.14 7.49
N PRO A 147 0.28 -6.14 8.33
CA PRO A 147 -0.67 -7.13 8.84
C PRO A 147 -1.89 -6.48 9.51
N GLU A 148 -3.08 -7.00 9.26
CA GLU A 148 -4.35 -6.41 9.72
C GLU A 148 -4.38 -6.16 11.24
N GLN A 149 -3.85 -7.09 12.03
CA GLN A 149 -3.78 -6.96 13.48
C GLN A 149 -2.97 -5.73 13.93
N LEU A 150 -1.92 -5.37 13.19
CA LEU A 150 -1.12 -4.16 13.45
C LEU A 150 -1.84 -2.90 13.00
N LEU A 151 -2.54 -2.92 11.86
CA LEU A 151 -3.37 -1.79 11.44
C LEU A 151 -4.43 -1.46 12.51
N THR A 152 -5.12 -2.47 13.02
CA THR A 152 -6.15 -2.30 14.06
C THR A 152 -5.56 -1.84 15.38
N SER A 153 -4.53 -2.50 15.89
CA SER A 153 -3.94 -2.18 17.20
C SER A 153 -3.26 -0.82 17.23
N LEU A 154 -2.67 -0.39 16.12
CA LEU A 154 -2.04 0.92 15.97
C LEU A 154 -3.02 2.02 15.50
N LYS A 155 -4.31 1.68 15.33
CA LYS A 155 -5.36 2.61 14.87
C LYS A 155 -5.03 3.29 13.54
N ILE A 156 -4.33 2.60 12.64
CA ILE A 156 -3.94 3.13 11.32
C ILE A 156 -5.14 3.02 10.37
N ARG A 157 -5.55 4.16 9.79
CA ARG A 157 -6.58 4.21 8.74
C ARG A 157 -5.93 4.06 7.38
N TRP A 158 -6.62 3.46 6.42
CA TRP A 158 -6.07 3.27 5.08
C TRP A 158 -7.14 3.40 4.01
N VAL A 159 -6.69 3.73 2.79
CA VAL A 159 -7.54 3.89 1.60
C VAL A 159 -7.26 2.78 0.59
N ALA A 160 -8.32 2.15 0.07
CA ALA A 160 -8.22 1.02 -0.85
C ALA A 160 -7.88 1.46 -2.27
N TYR A 161 -6.86 0.86 -2.87
CA TYR A 161 -6.61 0.91 -4.31
C TYR A 161 -7.71 0.20 -5.11
N TYR A 162 -7.79 0.52 -6.40
CA TYR A 162 -8.66 -0.16 -7.35
C TYR A 162 -7.88 -1.15 -8.21
N ILE A 163 -8.51 -2.30 -8.50
CA ILE A 163 -7.98 -3.35 -9.39
C ILE A 163 -9.00 -3.58 -10.50
N HIS A 164 -8.58 -3.41 -11.74
CA HIS A 164 -9.40 -3.66 -12.91
C HIS A 164 -9.15 -5.07 -13.42
N ARG A 165 -10.18 -5.91 -13.35
CA ARG A 165 -10.19 -7.30 -13.81
C ARG A 165 -11.14 -7.39 -15.01
N GLY A 166 -10.62 -7.11 -16.21
CA GLY A 166 -11.46 -6.98 -17.41
C GLY A 166 -12.49 -5.85 -17.22
N GLY A 167 -13.78 -6.17 -17.32
CA GLY A 167 -14.87 -5.22 -17.10
C GLY A 167 -15.24 -4.97 -15.62
N GLU A 168 -14.59 -5.64 -14.68
CA GLU A 168 -14.89 -5.54 -13.24
C GLU A 168 -13.90 -4.63 -12.53
N VAL A 169 -14.40 -3.81 -11.59
CA VAL A 169 -13.59 -2.95 -10.72
C VAL A 169 -13.70 -3.48 -9.29
N LEU A 170 -12.56 -3.92 -8.76
CA LEU A 170 -12.42 -4.42 -7.40
C LEU A 170 -11.72 -3.38 -6.52
N ARG A 171 -12.00 -3.40 -5.22
CA ARG A 171 -11.32 -2.60 -4.20
C ARG A 171 -10.39 -3.48 -3.38
N ASP A 172 -9.10 -3.14 -3.41
CA ASP A 172 -8.02 -3.87 -2.75
C ASP A 172 -8.32 -4.11 -1.27
N LEU A 173 -8.28 -5.37 -0.84
CA LEU A 173 -8.57 -5.82 0.53
C LEU A 173 -9.99 -5.54 1.05
N LEU A 174 -10.89 -4.98 0.23
CA LEU A 174 -12.29 -4.76 0.57
C LEU A 174 -13.19 -5.75 -0.16
N THR A 175 -13.15 -5.73 -1.51
CA THR A 175 -13.97 -6.63 -2.33
C THR A 175 -13.17 -7.80 -2.91
N ILE A 176 -11.84 -7.78 -2.76
CA ILE A 176 -10.95 -8.87 -3.17
C ILE A 176 -9.86 -9.10 -2.13
N GLN A 177 -9.73 -10.35 -1.67
CA GLN A 177 -8.73 -10.76 -0.68
C GLN A 177 -7.52 -11.45 -1.34
N ARG A 178 -6.39 -11.48 -0.62
CA ARG A 178 -5.10 -12.05 -1.07
C ARG A 178 -5.25 -13.46 -1.63
N ASP A 179 -5.87 -14.37 -0.87
CA ASP A 179 -6.02 -15.78 -1.26
C ASP A 179 -6.82 -15.99 -2.53
N GLU A 180 -7.87 -15.18 -2.74
CA GLU A 180 -8.65 -15.24 -3.98
C GLU A 180 -7.84 -14.68 -5.15
N PHE A 181 -7.24 -13.50 -4.97
CA PHE A 181 -6.49 -12.82 -6.01
C PHE A 181 -5.29 -13.65 -6.49
N PHE A 182 -4.46 -14.16 -5.57
CA PHE A 182 -3.26 -14.90 -5.94
C PHE A 182 -3.54 -16.30 -6.47
N ARG A 183 -4.69 -16.91 -6.17
CA ARG A 183 -5.15 -18.13 -6.85
C ARG A 183 -5.58 -17.85 -8.29
N TRP A 184 -6.21 -16.69 -8.52
CA TRP A 184 -6.72 -16.30 -9.84
C TRP A 184 -5.64 -15.79 -10.78
N LEU A 185 -4.75 -14.90 -10.33
CA LEU A 185 -3.76 -14.20 -11.17
C LEU A 185 -2.92 -15.12 -12.08
N PRO A 186 -2.45 -16.31 -11.64
CA PRO A 186 -1.78 -17.31 -12.50
C PRO A 186 -2.61 -17.79 -13.71
N THR A 187 -3.93 -17.75 -13.59
CA THR A 187 -4.90 -18.27 -14.58
C THR A 187 -5.44 -17.17 -15.50
N ALA A 188 -5.11 -15.91 -15.22
CA ALA A 188 -5.60 -14.76 -15.96
C ALA A 188 -5.09 -14.78 -17.40
N LYS A 189 -6.02 -14.69 -18.37
CA LYS A 189 -5.68 -14.56 -19.79
C LYS A 189 -5.08 -13.19 -20.08
N GLU A 190 -5.69 -12.16 -19.50
CA GLU A 190 -5.22 -10.77 -19.51
C GLU A 190 -4.83 -10.39 -18.08
N LEU A 191 -3.70 -9.71 -17.94
CA LEU A 191 -3.28 -9.25 -16.62
C LEU A 191 -4.19 -8.12 -16.15
N PRO A 192 -4.59 -8.10 -14.86
CA PRO A 192 -5.31 -6.97 -14.30
C PRO A 192 -4.45 -5.71 -14.35
N THR A 193 -5.09 -4.55 -14.26
CA THR A 193 -4.41 -3.26 -14.03
C THR A 193 -4.85 -2.68 -12.69
N THR A 194 -4.16 -1.64 -12.24
CA THR A 194 -4.48 -0.93 -10.98
C THR A 194 -4.72 0.54 -11.23
N ALA A 195 -5.60 1.15 -10.44
CA ALA A 195 -5.71 2.59 -10.31
C ALA A 195 -5.52 3.01 -8.84
N SER A 196 -4.85 4.14 -8.63
CA SER A 196 -4.74 4.73 -7.29
C SER A 196 -6.10 5.23 -6.80
N PRO A 197 -6.30 5.37 -5.48
CA PRO A 197 -7.46 6.07 -4.95
C PRO A 197 -7.51 7.52 -5.46
N GLY A 198 -8.72 8.05 -5.62
CA GLY A 198 -8.95 9.44 -6.00
C GLY A 198 -8.91 10.40 -4.80
N PRO A 199 -8.86 11.73 -5.03
CA PRO A 199 -8.92 12.70 -3.93
C PRO A 199 -10.16 12.54 -3.03
N GLY A 200 -11.30 12.16 -3.61
CA GLY A 200 -12.54 11.92 -2.85
C GLY A 200 -12.43 10.78 -1.84
N ASP A 201 -11.68 9.72 -2.15
CA ASP A 201 -11.47 8.58 -1.25
C ASP A 201 -10.69 9.01 0.02
N TYR A 202 -9.65 9.82 -0.15
CA TYR A 202 -8.87 10.38 0.96
C TYR A 202 -9.66 11.43 1.75
N LEU A 203 -10.35 12.34 1.05
CA LEU A 203 -11.17 13.38 1.69
C LEU A 203 -12.24 12.77 2.59
N GLN A 204 -12.87 11.68 2.16
CA GLN A 204 -13.85 10.95 2.97
C GLN A 204 -13.24 10.45 4.28
N VAL A 205 -12.02 9.88 4.24
CA VAL A 205 -11.33 9.43 5.45
C VAL A 205 -10.96 10.60 6.36
N TYR A 206 -10.47 11.70 5.79
CA TYR A 206 -10.15 12.91 6.56
C TYR A 206 -11.38 13.49 7.26
N GLN A 207 -12.51 13.60 6.56
CA GLN A 207 -13.79 14.07 7.12
C GLN A 207 -14.29 13.16 8.23
N GLN A 208 -14.18 11.84 8.08
CA GLN A 208 -14.55 10.89 9.13
C GLN A 208 -13.67 11.02 10.37
N LEU A 209 -12.37 11.29 10.21
CA LEU A 209 -11.47 11.54 11.33
C LEU A 209 -11.80 12.86 12.03
N ALA A 210 -12.04 13.92 11.26
CA ALA A 210 -12.45 15.22 11.81
C ALA A 210 -13.75 15.11 12.63
N GLN A 211 -14.75 14.38 12.13
CA GLN A 211 -16.00 14.09 12.86
C GLN A 211 -15.78 13.29 14.16
N GLN A 212 -14.66 12.59 14.27
CA GLN A 212 -14.24 11.87 15.49
C GLN A 212 -13.42 12.75 16.44
N GLY A 213 -13.29 14.05 16.16
CA GLY A 213 -12.52 15.00 16.98
C GLY A 213 -11.02 14.98 16.71
N VAL A 214 -10.57 14.43 15.57
CA VAL A 214 -9.16 14.47 15.18
C VAL A 214 -8.86 15.80 14.48
N HIS A 215 -7.88 16.53 15.00
CA HIS A 215 -7.44 17.82 14.44
C HIS A 215 -6.07 17.76 13.76
N GLU A 216 -5.32 16.66 13.91
CA GLU A 216 -4.03 16.47 13.27
C GLU A 216 -3.95 15.11 12.57
N ILE A 217 -3.52 15.10 11.30
CA ILE A 217 -3.45 13.89 10.47
C ILE A 217 -2.08 13.83 9.78
N ALA A 218 -1.35 12.72 9.98
CA ALA A 218 -0.22 12.36 9.14
C ALA A 218 -0.69 11.33 8.08
N SER A 219 -0.71 11.75 6.82
CA SER A 219 -1.13 10.92 5.68
C SER A 219 0.09 10.43 4.90
N ILE A 220 0.46 9.18 5.09
CA ILE A 220 1.73 8.58 4.68
C ILE A 220 1.46 7.64 3.51
N HIS A 221 2.08 7.89 2.35
CA HIS A 221 1.76 7.18 1.11
C HIS A 221 2.98 6.60 0.41
N MET A 222 2.72 5.60 -0.44
CA MET A 222 3.76 5.04 -1.30
C MET A 222 4.37 6.08 -2.24
N THR A 223 5.53 5.74 -2.81
CA THR A 223 6.27 6.56 -3.77
C THR A 223 5.40 7.22 -4.84
N ALA A 224 5.51 8.55 -4.98
CA ALA A 224 4.81 9.30 -6.03
C ALA A 224 5.27 8.91 -7.45
N SER A 225 6.48 8.36 -7.59
CA SER A 225 6.98 7.86 -8.88
C SER A 225 6.30 6.56 -9.32
N GLY A 226 5.72 5.80 -8.39
CA GLY A 226 5.06 4.51 -8.67
C GLY A 226 3.53 4.61 -8.79
N SER A 227 2.92 5.68 -8.27
CA SER A 227 1.48 5.81 -8.17
C SER A 227 1.01 7.27 -7.98
N GLY A 228 -0.21 7.57 -8.46
CA GLY A 228 -0.86 8.87 -8.24
C GLY A 228 -1.47 9.07 -6.85
N ALA A 229 -1.36 8.09 -5.94
CA ALA A 229 -1.96 8.16 -4.60
C ALA A 229 -1.49 9.36 -3.76
N TYR A 230 -0.19 9.65 -3.76
CA TYR A 230 0.36 10.81 -3.06
C TYR A 230 -0.26 12.13 -3.57
N GLN A 231 -0.34 12.29 -4.90
CA GLN A 231 -0.95 13.48 -5.50
C GLN A 231 -2.45 13.58 -5.21
N ALA A 232 -3.17 12.45 -5.23
CA ALA A 232 -4.57 12.41 -4.84
C ALA A 232 -4.79 12.81 -3.38
N ALA A 233 -3.93 12.35 -2.46
CA ALA A 233 -3.95 12.74 -1.06
C ALA A 233 -3.59 14.22 -0.84
N LYS A 234 -2.65 14.77 -1.61
CA LYS A 234 -2.32 16.22 -1.64
C LYS A 234 -3.51 17.06 -2.10
N ASN A 235 -4.21 16.64 -3.15
CA ASN A 235 -5.40 17.32 -3.62
C ASN A 235 -6.52 17.26 -2.56
N ALA A 236 -6.69 16.11 -1.91
CA ALA A 236 -7.64 15.96 -0.81
C ALA A 236 -7.29 16.84 0.40
N GLN A 237 -6.00 17.01 0.71
CA GLN A 237 -5.52 17.95 1.74
C GLN A 237 -5.91 19.39 1.41
N SER A 238 -5.73 19.84 0.16
CA SER A 238 -6.12 21.19 -0.25
C SER A 238 -7.63 21.43 -0.09
N ILE A 239 -8.45 20.46 -0.51
CA ILE A 239 -9.91 20.53 -0.35
C ILE A 239 -10.29 20.53 1.14
N ALA A 240 -9.63 19.70 1.95
CA ALA A 240 -9.86 19.63 3.39
C ALA A 240 -9.49 20.94 4.10
N ALA A 241 -8.43 21.64 3.67
CA ALA A 241 -8.05 22.93 4.24
C ALA A 241 -9.12 24.00 4.06
N GLU A 242 -9.90 23.94 2.97
CA GLU A 242 -11.04 24.84 2.73
C GLU A 242 -12.29 24.42 3.55
N GLN A 243 -12.56 23.12 3.65
CA GLN A 243 -13.79 22.60 4.27
C GLN A 243 -13.69 22.37 5.78
N MET A 244 -12.48 22.17 6.29
CA MET A 244 -12.18 21.77 7.67
C MET A 244 -10.92 22.52 8.14
N PRO A 245 -10.97 23.86 8.27
CA PRO A 245 -9.80 24.70 8.54
C PRO A 245 -9.10 24.39 9.87
N ASP A 246 -9.81 23.79 10.83
CA ASP A 246 -9.28 23.36 12.13
C ASP A 246 -8.56 22.00 12.09
N VAL A 247 -8.42 21.39 10.91
CA VAL A 247 -7.77 20.08 10.74
C VAL A 247 -6.47 20.26 9.96
N ARG A 248 -5.34 20.05 10.64
CA ARG A 248 -4.02 20.05 10.03
C ARG A 248 -3.71 18.67 9.47
N ILE A 249 -3.43 18.61 8.18
CA ILE A 249 -3.08 17.36 7.49
C ILE A 249 -1.68 17.53 6.92
N GLU A 250 -0.78 16.59 7.14
CA GLU A 250 0.54 16.53 6.53
C GLU A 250 0.62 15.28 5.64
N VAL A 251 0.77 15.48 4.33
CA VAL A 251 0.84 14.40 3.35
C VAL A 251 2.30 14.12 3.00
N ILE A 252 2.72 12.86 3.13
CA ILE A 252 4.12 12.44 3.00
C ILE A 252 4.27 11.42 1.88
N ASP A 253 5.17 11.72 0.94
CA ASP A 253 5.69 10.74 -0.01
C ASP A 253 6.86 9.98 0.64
N THR A 254 6.66 8.67 0.89
CA THR A 254 7.70 7.83 1.52
C THR A 254 8.86 7.49 0.59
N GLN A 255 8.73 7.73 -0.72
CA GLN A 255 9.66 7.23 -1.75
C GLN A 255 9.90 5.71 -1.65
N ASN A 256 8.93 4.98 -1.09
CA ASN A 256 9.01 3.54 -0.91
C ASN A 256 7.63 2.89 -1.12
N VAL A 257 7.56 1.57 -1.01
CA VAL A 257 6.31 0.82 -1.13
C VAL A 257 6.36 -0.41 -0.22
N SER A 258 5.24 -1.10 -0.05
CA SER A 258 5.12 -2.27 0.82
C SER A 258 5.59 -1.96 2.25
N MET A 259 6.19 -2.91 2.95
CA MET A 259 6.58 -2.75 4.34
C MET A 259 7.70 -1.74 4.59
N CYS A 260 8.38 -1.19 3.58
CA CYS A 260 9.23 -0.01 3.82
C CYS A 260 8.39 1.22 4.13
N HIS A 261 7.33 1.44 3.33
CA HIS A 261 6.28 2.39 3.65
C HIS A 261 5.57 1.97 4.96
N GLY A 262 5.30 0.68 5.15
CA GLY A 262 4.69 0.16 6.37
C GLY A 262 5.46 0.41 7.65
N TRP A 263 6.79 0.26 7.68
CA TRP A 263 7.61 0.59 8.83
C TRP A 263 7.48 2.06 9.22
N MET A 264 7.47 2.97 8.23
CA MET A 264 7.28 4.39 8.49
C MET A 264 5.90 4.69 9.10
N ALA A 265 4.84 4.07 8.57
CA ALA A 265 3.49 4.22 9.11
C ALA A 265 3.34 3.61 10.51
N ILE A 266 3.98 2.47 10.79
CA ILE A 266 4.00 1.82 12.11
C ILE A 266 4.69 2.72 13.14
N GLU A 267 5.88 3.23 12.85
CA GLU A 267 6.62 4.08 13.78
C GLU A 267 5.94 5.44 13.98
N ALA A 268 5.33 6.00 12.94
CA ALA A 268 4.49 7.19 13.05
C ALA A 268 3.29 6.95 13.98
N ALA A 269 2.59 5.82 13.82
CA ALA A 269 1.45 5.47 14.67
C ALA A 269 1.85 5.25 16.12
N ARG A 270 3.02 4.64 16.37
CA ARG A 270 3.60 4.50 17.72
C ARG A 270 3.89 5.86 18.35
N ALA A 271 4.50 6.79 17.60
CA ALA A 271 4.76 8.14 18.08
C ALA A 271 3.45 8.89 18.38
N ALA A 272 2.45 8.79 17.51
CA ALA A 272 1.14 9.39 17.70
C ALA A 272 0.42 8.83 18.95
N LEU A 273 0.42 7.50 19.15
CA LEU A 273 -0.14 6.86 20.34
C LEU A 273 0.60 7.22 21.63
N ALA A 274 1.89 7.57 21.53
CA ALA A 274 2.68 8.10 22.63
C ALA A 274 2.42 9.59 22.92
N GLY A 275 1.45 10.22 22.22
CA GLY A 275 1.06 11.61 22.44
C GLY A 275 1.98 12.64 21.80
N LYS A 276 2.82 12.23 20.83
CA LYS A 276 3.71 13.16 20.13
C LYS A 276 2.91 14.09 19.20
N PRO A 277 3.30 15.38 19.08
CA PRO A 277 2.66 16.31 18.15
C PRO A 277 2.95 15.94 16.69
N LEU A 278 2.14 16.47 15.77
CA LEU A 278 2.23 16.18 14.34
C LEU A 278 3.64 16.36 13.78
N GLU A 279 4.34 17.43 14.14
CA GLU A 279 5.70 17.70 13.66
C GLU A 279 6.70 16.62 14.06
N GLU A 280 6.58 16.09 15.29
CA GLU A 280 7.43 14.99 15.75
C GLU A 280 7.09 13.67 15.04
N VAL A 281 5.80 13.40 14.82
CA VAL A 281 5.31 12.22 14.06
C VAL A 281 5.83 12.25 12.62
N VAL A 282 5.71 13.39 11.93
CA VAL A 282 6.25 13.60 10.59
C VAL A 282 7.78 13.45 10.58
N SER A 283 8.45 13.96 11.60
CA SER A 283 9.91 13.86 11.74
C SER A 283 10.39 12.41 11.90
N VAL A 284 9.62 11.54 12.59
CA VAL A 284 9.89 10.09 12.64
C VAL A 284 9.93 9.49 11.24
N VAL A 285 8.93 9.79 10.40
CA VAL A 285 8.88 9.29 9.01
C VAL A 285 10.09 9.77 8.22
N ARG A 286 10.39 11.08 8.27
CA ARG A 286 11.52 11.68 7.54
C ARG A 286 12.87 11.09 7.94
N ARG A 287 13.08 10.76 9.23
CA ARG A 287 14.31 10.11 9.70
C ARG A 287 14.44 8.65 9.23
N LEU A 288 13.33 7.95 9.05
CA LEU A 288 13.33 6.56 8.59
C LEU A 288 13.56 6.43 7.08
N MET A 289 13.10 7.40 6.28
CA MET A 289 13.24 7.39 4.82
C MET A 289 14.66 7.04 4.31
N PRO A 290 15.75 7.69 4.76
CA PRO A 290 17.09 7.42 4.21
C PRO A 290 17.70 6.07 4.63
N VAL A 291 17.21 5.47 5.72
CA VAL A 291 17.77 4.24 6.30
C VAL A 291 16.92 2.99 6.03
N THR A 292 15.69 3.17 5.58
CA THR A 292 14.78 2.08 5.25
C THR A 292 15.09 1.52 3.88
N ARG A 293 15.35 0.21 3.80
CA ARG A 293 15.75 -0.47 2.57
C ARG A 293 14.87 -1.66 2.25
N MET A 294 14.74 -1.91 0.96
CA MET A 294 14.01 -3.03 0.39
C MET A 294 14.92 -3.80 -0.54
N ILE A 295 14.87 -5.13 -0.45
CA ILE A 295 15.41 -6.01 -1.48
C ILE A 295 14.48 -7.20 -1.69
N GLN A 296 14.19 -7.51 -2.95
CA GLN A 296 13.24 -8.53 -3.33
C GLN A 296 13.74 -9.37 -4.49
N THR A 297 13.21 -10.58 -4.59
CA THR A 297 13.36 -11.44 -5.75
C THR A 297 12.02 -12.01 -6.16
N ALA A 298 11.89 -12.34 -7.45
CA ALA A 298 10.69 -12.94 -8.02
C ALA A 298 11.07 -14.06 -9.00
N ASP A 299 10.11 -14.90 -9.36
CA ASP A 299 10.34 -15.92 -10.39
C ASP A 299 10.42 -15.31 -11.80
N THR A 300 9.82 -14.14 -12.00
CA THR A 300 9.77 -13.43 -13.28
C THR A 300 9.61 -11.91 -13.07
N LEU A 301 10.12 -11.12 -14.02
CA LEU A 301 9.87 -9.67 -14.10
C LEU A 301 8.65 -9.32 -14.95
N LYS A 302 7.94 -10.32 -15.51
CA LYS A 302 6.77 -10.13 -16.39
C LYS A 302 5.76 -9.15 -15.80
N TYR A 303 5.41 -9.32 -14.53
CA TYR A 303 4.38 -8.50 -13.88
C TYR A 303 4.81 -7.03 -13.75
N LEU A 304 6.05 -6.78 -13.33
CA LEU A 304 6.58 -5.41 -13.21
C LEU A 304 6.71 -4.73 -14.58
N TYR A 305 7.13 -5.49 -15.58
CA TYR A 305 7.28 -4.99 -16.95
C TYR A 305 5.93 -4.64 -17.57
N MET A 306 4.99 -5.59 -17.57
CA MET A 306 3.64 -5.39 -18.13
C MET A 306 2.86 -4.33 -17.35
N GLY A 307 3.07 -4.26 -16.03
CA GLY A 307 2.49 -3.22 -15.19
C GLY A 307 3.12 -1.84 -15.39
N GLY A 308 4.26 -1.71 -16.09
CA GLY A 308 4.94 -0.43 -16.32
C GLY A 308 5.67 0.15 -15.09
N ARG A 309 5.76 -0.61 -13.99
CA ARG A 309 6.38 -0.16 -12.72
C ARG A 309 7.80 -0.69 -12.53
N ILE A 310 8.38 -1.33 -13.55
CA ILE A 310 9.72 -1.90 -13.52
C ILE A 310 10.85 -0.88 -13.32
N GLY A 311 10.60 0.40 -13.63
CA GLY A 311 11.57 1.48 -13.44
C GLY A 311 12.92 1.22 -14.14
N ALA A 312 14.01 1.53 -13.44
CA ALA A 312 15.37 1.33 -13.94
C ALA A 312 15.76 -0.16 -14.03
N ALA A 313 15.00 -1.07 -13.39
CA ALA A 313 15.21 -2.50 -13.53
C ALA A 313 14.84 -3.06 -14.92
N LYS A 314 14.31 -2.23 -15.84
CA LYS A 314 14.04 -2.61 -17.24
C LYS A 314 15.23 -3.23 -17.95
N ARG A 315 16.47 -2.87 -17.55
CA ARG A 315 17.72 -3.46 -18.09
C ARG A 315 17.85 -4.97 -17.88
N LEU A 316 17.09 -5.54 -16.94
CA LEU A 316 17.07 -6.98 -16.68
C LEU A 316 16.09 -7.73 -17.60
N VAL A 317 15.20 -7.02 -18.32
CA VAL A 317 14.26 -7.60 -19.29
C VAL A 317 15.04 -7.99 -20.53
N GLY A 318 15.46 -9.26 -20.60
CA GLY A 318 16.30 -9.79 -21.67
C GLY A 318 17.52 -10.56 -21.18
N ALA A 319 17.87 -10.44 -19.89
CA ALA A 319 18.84 -11.34 -19.29
C ALA A 319 18.24 -12.76 -19.24
N LEU A 320 18.93 -13.71 -19.90
CA LEU A 320 18.61 -15.11 -20.16
C LEU A 320 17.49 -15.74 -19.32
N LEU A 321 16.63 -16.54 -19.98
CA LEU A 321 15.68 -17.47 -19.35
C LEU A 321 16.32 -18.17 -18.13
N ASP A 322 15.61 -18.21 -17.00
CA ASP A 322 15.98 -18.90 -15.75
C ASP A 322 16.89 -18.17 -14.74
N ILE A 323 16.90 -16.83 -14.74
CA ILE A 323 17.48 -16.03 -13.65
C ILE A 323 16.45 -15.59 -12.60
N ARG A 324 16.93 -15.30 -11.39
CA ARG A 324 16.20 -14.67 -10.28
C ARG A 324 16.69 -13.22 -10.13
N PRO A 325 15.92 -12.22 -10.55
CA PRO A 325 16.29 -10.83 -10.40
C PRO A 325 16.37 -10.46 -8.91
N LEU A 326 17.29 -9.57 -8.57
CA LEU A 326 17.32 -8.87 -7.29
C LEU A 326 17.01 -7.41 -7.57
N ILE A 327 15.93 -6.92 -6.98
CA ILE A 327 15.48 -5.53 -7.13
C ILE A 327 15.42 -4.84 -5.77
N GLY A 328 15.57 -3.53 -5.79
CA GLY A 328 15.42 -2.65 -4.63
C GLY A 328 14.74 -1.34 -5.00
N MET A 329 14.82 -0.38 -4.11
CA MET A 329 14.26 0.97 -4.28
C MET A 329 15.34 2.02 -4.05
N GLU A 330 15.47 2.96 -4.98
CA GLU A 330 16.33 4.15 -4.85
C GLU A 330 15.55 5.36 -5.35
N ASN A 331 15.50 6.44 -4.55
CA ASN A 331 14.81 7.70 -4.89
C ASN A 331 13.38 7.48 -5.42
N GLY A 332 12.62 6.58 -4.78
CA GLY A 332 11.24 6.29 -5.17
C GLY A 332 11.07 5.39 -6.40
N VAL A 333 12.15 4.92 -7.03
CA VAL A 333 12.11 4.13 -8.26
C VAL A 333 12.70 2.72 -8.05
N ILE A 334 12.09 1.72 -8.69
CA ILE A 334 12.59 0.34 -8.68
C ILE A 334 13.91 0.26 -9.46
N VAL A 335 14.93 -0.29 -8.82
CA VAL A 335 16.27 -0.48 -9.38
C VAL A 335 16.70 -1.94 -9.37
N ALA A 336 17.59 -2.30 -10.29
CA ALA A 336 18.17 -3.63 -10.37
C ALA A 336 19.46 -3.69 -9.55
N LEU A 337 19.46 -4.51 -8.50
CA LEU A 337 20.61 -4.74 -7.61
C LEU A 337 21.49 -5.91 -8.07
N GLY A 338 20.95 -6.81 -8.89
CA GLY A 338 21.71 -7.93 -9.43
C GLY A 338 20.83 -9.04 -9.96
N VAL A 339 21.46 -10.18 -10.27
CA VAL A 339 20.78 -11.39 -10.73
C VAL A 339 21.41 -12.61 -10.06
N ALA A 340 20.59 -13.61 -9.75
CA ALA A 340 21.03 -14.91 -9.27
C ALA A 340 20.54 -16.02 -10.21
N ARG A 341 21.16 -17.20 -10.19
CA ARG A 341 20.74 -18.36 -11.00
C ARG A 341 19.86 -19.37 -10.27
N SER A 342 19.62 -19.16 -8.97
CA SER A 342 18.74 -20.01 -8.16
C SER A 342 18.14 -19.22 -7.02
N ARG A 343 17.02 -19.70 -6.46
CA ARG A 343 16.37 -19.08 -5.28
C ARG A 343 17.33 -19.02 -4.09
N LEU A 344 18.04 -20.12 -3.81
CA LEU A 344 19.01 -20.15 -2.72
C LEU A 344 20.09 -19.07 -2.85
N ARG A 345 20.65 -18.88 -4.07
CA ARG A 345 21.63 -17.81 -4.31
C ARG A 345 21.03 -16.41 -4.20
N ALA A 346 19.77 -16.24 -4.62
CA ALA A 346 19.06 -14.98 -4.43
C ALA A 346 18.86 -14.67 -2.93
N TYR A 347 18.48 -15.66 -2.12
CA TYR A 347 18.30 -15.50 -0.67
C TYR A 347 19.62 -15.20 0.04
N GLN A 348 20.71 -15.87 -0.35
CA GLN A 348 22.05 -15.55 0.15
C GLN A 348 22.45 -14.11 -0.20
N ALA A 349 22.18 -13.66 -1.42
CA ALA A 349 22.47 -12.28 -1.83
C ALA A 349 21.61 -11.26 -1.06
N ILE A 350 20.34 -11.57 -0.79
CA ILE A 350 19.46 -10.77 0.07
C ILE A 350 20.02 -10.69 1.49
N ALA A 351 20.38 -11.82 2.09
CA ALA A 351 20.95 -11.86 3.43
C ALA A 351 22.28 -11.07 3.52
N ASN A 352 23.13 -11.18 2.51
CA ASN A 352 24.37 -10.40 2.44
C ASN A 352 24.10 -8.88 2.34
N HIS A 353 23.04 -8.46 1.63
CA HIS A 353 22.65 -7.04 1.57
C HIS A 353 22.17 -6.52 2.93
N VAL A 354 21.35 -7.30 3.64
CA VAL A 354 20.90 -6.95 4.99
C VAL A 354 22.09 -6.84 5.94
N GLU A 355 22.96 -7.85 5.96
CA GLU A 355 24.15 -7.86 6.82
C GLU A 355 25.10 -6.70 6.50
N LYS A 356 25.30 -6.35 5.22
CA LYS A 356 26.12 -5.20 4.83
C LYS A 356 25.54 -3.87 5.31
N ALA A 357 24.21 -3.73 5.31
CA ALA A 357 23.53 -2.50 5.71
C ALA A 357 23.41 -2.34 7.23
N VAL A 358 23.27 -3.44 7.96
CA VAL A 358 23.02 -3.45 9.42
C VAL A 358 24.31 -3.73 10.21
N GLY A 359 25.30 -4.39 9.61
CA GLY A 359 26.43 -4.99 10.29
C GLY A 359 26.12 -6.39 10.83
N ARG A 360 27.15 -7.22 10.99
CA ARG A 360 27.01 -8.55 11.60
C ARG A 360 26.56 -8.42 13.05
N ALA A 361 25.54 -9.18 13.44
CA ALA A 361 24.86 -9.07 14.72
C ALA A 361 24.29 -7.67 15.03
N GLY A 362 24.19 -6.80 14.03
CA GLY A 362 23.58 -5.49 14.21
C GLY A 362 22.06 -5.60 14.41
N ARG A 363 21.49 -4.56 15.03
CA ARG A 363 20.07 -4.52 15.42
C ARG A 363 19.21 -4.01 14.28
N VAL A 364 18.13 -4.71 13.99
CA VAL A 364 17.25 -4.41 12.84
C VAL A 364 15.79 -4.62 13.19
N LYS A 365 14.91 -3.78 12.61
CA LYS A 365 13.50 -4.14 12.44
C LYS A 365 13.29 -4.58 11.01
N ILE A 366 12.72 -5.76 10.81
CA ILE A 366 12.68 -6.43 9.52
C ILE A 366 11.32 -7.07 9.26
N ALA A 367 10.79 -6.83 8.06
CA ALA A 367 9.59 -7.46 7.56
C ALA A 367 9.96 -8.33 6.36
N TYR A 368 9.62 -9.61 6.43
CA TYR A 368 9.75 -10.57 5.34
C TYR A 368 8.48 -10.54 4.51
N VAL A 369 8.59 -10.04 3.28
CA VAL A 369 7.44 -9.80 2.41
C VAL A 369 7.31 -10.91 1.37
N HIS A 370 6.07 -11.28 1.03
CA HIS A 370 5.81 -12.23 -0.06
C HIS A 370 4.52 -11.98 -0.83
N ALA A 371 4.41 -12.53 -2.03
CA ALA A 371 3.16 -12.67 -2.78
C ALA A 371 2.85 -14.15 -3.00
N ALA A 372 1.93 -14.72 -2.22
CA ALA A 372 1.60 -16.15 -2.22
C ALA A 372 2.83 -17.08 -2.14
N ALA A 373 3.83 -16.69 -1.34
CA ALA A 373 5.11 -17.40 -1.20
C ALA A 373 5.60 -17.41 0.26
N ARG A 374 4.68 -17.68 1.20
CA ARG A 374 4.96 -17.68 2.64
C ARG A 374 6.16 -18.56 3.03
N GLU A 375 6.22 -19.78 2.51
CA GLU A 375 7.34 -20.71 2.75
C GLU A 375 8.70 -20.10 2.34
N GLU A 376 8.73 -19.24 1.32
CA GLU A 376 9.96 -18.59 0.87
C GLU A 376 10.36 -17.41 1.78
N ALA A 377 9.38 -16.67 2.31
CA ALA A 377 9.62 -15.64 3.32
C ALA A 377 10.15 -16.26 4.62
N GLU A 378 9.64 -17.44 5.02
CA GLU A 378 10.10 -18.17 6.21
C GLU A 378 11.57 -18.63 6.06
N LYS A 379 11.96 -19.14 4.88
CA LYS A 379 13.38 -19.47 4.60
C LYS A 379 14.30 -18.25 4.64
N LEU A 380 13.84 -17.11 4.11
CA LEU A 380 14.59 -15.84 4.20
C LEU A 380 14.76 -15.41 5.66
N LYS A 381 13.71 -15.55 6.47
CA LYS A 381 13.72 -15.25 7.90
C LYS A 381 14.76 -16.08 8.64
N GLU A 382 14.73 -17.40 8.49
CA GLU A 382 15.72 -18.29 9.11
C GLU A 382 17.16 -17.91 8.69
N MET A 383 17.37 -17.66 7.40
CA MET A 383 18.70 -17.32 6.88
C MET A 383 19.22 -15.99 7.41
N ILE A 384 18.37 -14.96 7.49
CA ILE A 384 18.78 -13.61 7.89
C ILE A 384 18.95 -13.51 9.40
N GLU A 385 18.02 -14.04 10.19
CA GLU A 385 18.06 -13.93 11.66
C GLU A 385 19.20 -14.74 12.29
N SER A 386 19.82 -15.67 11.54
CA SER A 386 21.09 -16.29 11.94
C SER A 386 22.31 -15.34 11.88
N ARG A 387 22.16 -14.14 11.29
CA ARG A 387 23.27 -13.20 11.00
C ARG A 387 23.11 -11.83 11.65
N VAL A 388 21.89 -11.45 12.00
CA VAL A 388 21.52 -10.14 12.55
C VAL A 388 20.62 -10.30 13.78
N GLN A 389 20.56 -9.26 14.61
CA GLN A 389 19.66 -9.24 15.76
C GLN A 389 18.33 -8.56 15.36
N ALA A 390 17.32 -9.37 15.03
CA ALA A 390 15.98 -8.85 14.76
C ALA A 390 15.30 -8.41 16.07
N ILE A 391 15.19 -7.10 16.28
CA ILE A 391 14.49 -6.49 17.42
C ILE A 391 12.97 -6.56 17.22
N GLU A 392 12.54 -6.47 15.97
CA GLU A 392 11.17 -6.71 15.57
C GLU A 392 11.16 -7.42 14.22
N SER A 393 10.32 -8.44 14.10
CA SER A 393 10.28 -9.34 12.96
C SER A 393 8.84 -9.65 12.57
N LEU A 394 8.49 -9.40 11.32
CA LEU A 394 7.13 -9.59 10.79
C LEU A 394 7.19 -10.39 9.48
N ILE A 395 6.19 -11.23 9.22
CA ILE A 395 5.94 -11.77 7.88
C ILE A 395 4.69 -11.06 7.35
N ALA A 396 4.78 -10.48 6.15
CA ALA A 396 3.72 -9.69 5.55
C ALA A 396 3.45 -10.14 4.11
N GLU A 397 2.18 -10.36 3.78
CA GLU A 397 1.79 -10.65 2.41
C GLU A 397 1.38 -9.38 1.67
N LEU A 398 1.95 -9.19 0.47
CA LEU A 398 1.64 -8.08 -0.42
C LEU A 398 0.13 -8.03 -0.72
N SER A 399 -0.42 -6.82 -0.78
CA SER A 399 -1.83 -6.66 -1.15
C SER A 399 -2.09 -7.11 -2.59
N PRO A 400 -3.33 -7.50 -2.95
CA PRO A 400 -3.71 -7.75 -4.34
C PRO A 400 -3.27 -6.65 -5.32
N ALA A 401 -3.40 -5.37 -4.96
CA ALA A 401 -2.97 -4.27 -5.84
C ALA A 401 -1.45 -4.30 -6.11
N LEU A 402 -0.61 -4.61 -5.12
CA LEU A 402 0.81 -4.87 -5.35
C LEU A 402 1.06 -6.19 -6.07
N GLY A 403 0.21 -7.19 -5.85
CA GLY A 403 0.26 -8.49 -6.51
C GLY A 403 0.12 -8.40 -8.03
N VAL A 404 -0.63 -7.42 -8.54
CA VAL A 404 -0.72 -7.11 -9.98
C VAL A 404 0.68 -6.88 -10.60
N HIS A 405 1.53 -6.13 -9.90
CA HIS A 405 2.84 -5.69 -10.41
C HIS A 405 3.99 -6.60 -9.96
N SER A 406 3.91 -7.18 -8.76
CA SER A 406 4.95 -8.08 -8.24
C SER A 406 4.79 -9.51 -8.74
N GLY A 407 3.55 -9.98 -8.86
CA GLY A 407 3.23 -11.35 -9.23
C GLY A 407 3.49 -12.38 -8.11
N PRO A 408 2.86 -13.55 -8.20
CA PRO A 408 3.04 -14.64 -7.25
C PRO A 408 4.47 -15.19 -7.30
N GLY A 409 4.96 -15.66 -6.16
CA GLY A 409 6.34 -16.16 -6.04
C GLY A 409 7.37 -15.08 -5.67
N THR A 410 6.95 -13.81 -5.59
CA THR A 410 7.79 -12.74 -5.04
C THR A 410 8.06 -12.97 -3.56
N ALA A 411 9.32 -12.82 -3.15
CA ALA A 411 9.76 -12.86 -1.76
C ALA A 411 10.91 -11.88 -1.54
N GLY A 412 10.97 -11.26 -0.37
CA GLY A 412 12.00 -10.27 -0.07
C GLY A 412 11.93 -9.76 1.36
N VAL A 413 12.62 -8.65 1.60
CA VAL A 413 12.66 -8.01 2.91
C VAL A 413 12.56 -6.49 2.79
N CYS A 414 11.90 -5.90 3.78
CA CYS A 414 11.84 -4.47 4.05
C CYS A 414 12.35 -4.24 5.47
N PHE A 415 13.39 -3.42 5.64
CA PHE A 415 14.09 -3.32 6.92
C PHE A 415 14.71 -1.94 7.14
N TYR A 416 14.99 -1.61 8.40
CA TYR A 416 15.85 -0.49 8.75
C TYR A 416 16.71 -0.82 9.98
N PRO A 417 17.97 -0.35 10.04
CA PRO A 417 18.83 -0.50 11.23
C PRO A 417 18.27 0.26 12.42
N VAL A 418 18.43 -0.30 13.63
CA VAL A 418 18.10 0.38 14.89
C VAL A 418 19.40 0.84 15.53
N THR A 419 19.59 2.15 15.66
CA THR A 419 20.66 2.75 16.46
C THR A 419 20.13 3.03 17.87
N ASP A 420 20.95 2.75 18.88
CA ASP A 420 20.65 3.09 20.28
C ASP A 420 20.61 4.60 20.55
#